data_AF-F5J3H1-F1
#
_entry.id   AF-F5J3H1-F1
#
_cell.length_a   1.000
_cell.length_b   1.000
_cell.length_c   1.000
_cell.angle_alpha   90.00
_cell.angle_beta   90.00
_cell.angle_gamma   90.00
#
_symmetry.space_group_name_H-M   'P 1'
#
loop_
_entity.id
_entity.type
_entity.pdbx_description
1 polymer ?
#
loop_
_entity_poly.entity_id
_entity_poly.type
_entity_poly.pdbx_seq_one_letter_code
_entity_poly.pdbx_strand_id
1 'polypeptide(L)'
;MKKYISQIILISFVFLYENTSDYWVYELGEWTSIIRLTYITIFLCAIVYTFYNIVKCIEAKLKNKTHNIVTILMITALIIPFLMPGGLIPKRVLYKGDLLIAYLDGVAGNNGWLTLYGNNTYEYSYGREQLKGKYKIKNDTIYFDSPEGKDIYDFDYGTLWNDKSHISFGKDSIAYSYMKVIKNKLIK
;
A
#
# COMPACT_ATOMS: atom_id res chain seq x y z
N MET A 1 25.75 -17.49 -16.06
CA MET A 1 25.15 -16.38 -15.30
C MET A 1 25.08 -15.06 -16.06
N LYS A 2 26.18 -14.55 -16.66
CA LYS A 2 26.17 -13.26 -17.39
C LYS A 2 25.03 -13.08 -18.40
N LYS A 3 24.62 -14.17 -19.07
CA LYS A 3 23.53 -14.20 -20.06
C LYS A 3 22.13 -13.86 -19.52
N TYR A 4 21.87 -14.02 -18.22
CA TYR A 4 20.53 -13.84 -17.62
C TYR A 4 20.47 -12.71 -16.59
N ILE A 5 21.52 -11.88 -16.51
CA ILE A 5 21.61 -10.80 -15.52
C ILE A 5 20.44 -9.83 -15.65
N SER A 6 20.08 -9.44 -16.87
CA SER A 6 18.94 -8.53 -17.13
C SER A 6 17.63 -9.05 -16.56
N GLN A 7 17.34 -10.33 -16.77
CA GLN A 7 16.14 -10.98 -16.24
C GLN A 7 16.15 -11.00 -14.71
N ILE A 8 17.29 -11.37 -14.12
CA ILE A 8 17.41 -11.43 -12.65
C ILE A 8 17.22 -10.03 -12.04
N ILE A 9 17.78 -8.99 -12.65
CA ILE A 9 17.61 -7.60 -12.21
C ILE A 9 16.12 -7.21 -12.29
N LEU A 10 15.46 -7.47 -13.41
CA LEU A 10 14.05 -7.15 -13.59
C LEU A 10 13.15 -7.92 -12.60
N ILE A 11 13.38 -9.22 -12.41
CA ILE A 11 12.69 -10.04 -11.41
C ILE A 11 12.84 -9.40 -10.03
N SER A 12 14.08 -9.10 -9.64
CA SER A 12 14.39 -8.55 -8.32
C SER A 12 13.73 -7.18 -8.14
N PHE A 13 13.79 -6.32 -9.16
CA PHE A 13 13.19 -4.99 -9.12
C PHE A 13 11.67 -5.05 -8.99
N VAL A 14 10.98 -5.80 -9.86
CA VAL A 14 9.52 -5.97 -9.80
C VAL A 14 9.11 -6.58 -8.47
N PHE A 15 9.77 -7.66 -8.06
CA PHE A 15 9.46 -8.34 -6.82
C PHE A 15 9.64 -7.43 -5.60
N LEU A 16 10.75 -6.70 -5.50
CA LEU A 16 11.01 -5.80 -4.38
C LEU A 16 10.04 -4.61 -4.39
N TYR A 17 9.78 -3.99 -5.54
CA TYR A 17 8.85 -2.87 -5.61
C TYR A 17 7.45 -3.28 -5.15
N GLU A 18 6.92 -4.39 -5.65
CA GLU A 18 5.57 -4.86 -5.33
C GLU A 18 5.42 -5.29 -3.87
N ASN A 19 6.48 -5.83 -3.27
CA ASN A 19 6.44 -6.24 -1.87
C ASN A 19 6.76 -5.13 -0.88
N THR A 20 7.33 -4.00 -1.33
CA THR A 20 7.82 -2.96 -0.41
C THR A 20 7.24 -1.57 -0.64
N SER A 21 6.73 -1.27 -1.84
CA SER A 21 6.30 0.10 -2.22
C SER A 21 5.24 0.67 -1.28
N ASP A 22 4.31 -0.16 -0.81
CA ASP A 22 3.28 0.25 0.16
C ASP A 22 3.85 0.88 1.45
N TYR A 23 5.10 0.56 1.82
CA TYR A 23 5.72 1.05 3.05
C TYR A 23 6.43 2.40 2.91
N TRP A 24 6.99 2.69 1.74
CA TRP A 24 7.89 3.84 1.53
C TRP A 24 7.42 4.80 0.45
N VAL A 25 6.59 4.37 -0.51
CA VAL A 25 6.33 5.17 -1.71
C VAL A 25 5.70 6.53 -1.37
N TYR A 26 4.82 6.56 -0.38
CA TYR A 26 4.12 7.77 0.05
C TYR A 26 4.99 8.72 0.89
N GLU A 27 6.11 8.25 1.45
CA GLU A 27 7.06 9.13 2.14
C GLU A 27 7.76 10.10 1.18
N LEU A 28 7.68 9.83 -0.12
CA LEU A 28 8.32 10.61 -1.18
C LEU A 28 7.49 11.81 -1.63
N GLY A 29 6.27 11.98 -1.11
CA GLY A 29 5.39 13.11 -1.45
C GLY A 29 5.14 13.18 -2.96
N GLU A 30 5.41 14.33 -3.57
CA GLU A 30 5.18 14.58 -5.01
C GLU A 30 5.94 13.61 -5.94
N TRP A 31 7.11 13.13 -5.52
CA TRP A 31 7.93 12.18 -6.29
C TRP A 31 7.27 10.81 -6.45
N THR A 32 6.27 10.49 -5.63
CA THR A 32 5.46 9.27 -5.72
C THR A 32 4.94 9.05 -7.14
N SER A 33 4.44 10.11 -7.78
CA SER A 33 3.85 10.03 -9.13
C SER A 33 4.89 9.66 -10.19
N ILE A 34 6.08 10.26 -10.10
CA ILE A 34 7.19 10.00 -11.03
C ILE A 34 7.67 8.56 -10.88
N ILE A 35 7.89 8.11 -9.64
CA ILE A 35 8.37 6.75 -9.35
C ILE A 35 7.36 5.70 -9.79
N ARG A 36 6.05 5.93 -9.58
CA ARG A 36 4.99 5.05 -10.08
C ARG A 36 4.98 4.98 -11.60
N LEU A 37 5.12 6.12 -12.28
CA LEU A 37 5.15 6.15 -13.74
C LEU A 37 6.36 5.38 -14.29
N THR A 38 7.55 5.61 -13.72
CA THR A 38 8.77 4.87 -14.06
C THR A 38 8.59 3.37 -13.83
N TYR A 39 7.99 2.98 -12.70
CA TYR A 39 7.70 1.59 -12.40
C TYR A 39 6.77 0.97 -13.45
N ILE A 40 5.67 1.64 -13.81
CA ILE A 40 4.73 1.18 -14.85
C ILE A 40 5.46 0.96 -16.18
N THR A 41 6.33 1.89 -16.59
CA THR A 41 7.12 1.74 -17.82
C THR A 41 8.01 0.49 -17.76
N ILE A 42 8.75 0.30 -16.66
CA ILE A 42 9.62 -0.88 -16.48
C ILE A 42 8.79 -2.17 -16.47
N PHE A 43 7.63 -2.17 -15.81
CA PHE A 43 6.73 -3.30 -15.72
C PHE A 43 6.19 -3.71 -17.11
N LEU A 44 5.77 -2.74 -17.93
CA LEU A 44 5.34 -2.99 -19.31
C LEU A 44 6.49 -3.55 -20.17
N CYS A 45 7.70 -3.01 -20.04
CA CYS A 45 8.89 -3.55 -20.70
C CYS A 45 9.17 -5.00 -20.25
N ALA A 46 9.02 -5.30 -18.96
CA ALA A 46 9.20 -6.64 -18.41
C ALA A 46 8.17 -7.63 -18.96
N ILE A 47 6.91 -7.23 -19.16
CA ILE A 47 5.88 -8.06 -19.82
C ILE A 47 6.30 -8.41 -21.25
N VAL A 48 6.64 -7.41 -22.07
CA VAL A 48 7.06 -7.63 -23.47
C VAL A 48 8.31 -8.52 -23.52
N TYR A 49 9.28 -8.27 -22.65
CA TYR A 49 10.49 -9.07 -22.56
C TYR A 49 10.20 -10.51 -22.12
N THR A 50 9.20 -10.72 -21.25
CA THR A 50 8.77 -12.06 -20.83
C THR A 50 8.18 -12.83 -21.99
N PHE A 51 7.30 -12.22 -22.80
CA PHE A 51 6.77 -12.86 -24.01
C PHE A 51 7.88 -13.28 -24.98
N TYR A 52 8.85 -12.40 -25.23
CA TYR A 52 10.02 -12.72 -26.04
C TYR A 52 10.77 -13.95 -25.51
N ASN A 53 11.02 -14.02 -24.19
CA ASN A 53 11.71 -15.14 -23.58
C ASN A 53 10.90 -16.43 -23.61
N ILE A 54 9.57 -16.37 -23.47
CA ILE A 54 8.68 -17.53 -23.64
C ILE A 54 8.82 -18.10 -25.05
N VAL A 55 8.74 -17.26 -26.09
CA VAL A 55 8.91 -17.70 -27.49
C VAL A 55 10.29 -18.37 -27.67
N LYS A 56 11.35 -17.76 -27.15
CA LYS A 56 12.70 -18.34 -27.21
C LYS A 56 12.84 -19.67 -26.46
N CYS A 57 12.16 -19.83 -25.33
CA CYS A 57 12.13 -21.10 -24.59
C CYS A 57 11.43 -22.19 -25.40
N ILE A 58 10.31 -21.87 -26.07
CA ILE A 58 9.55 -22.79 -26.92
C ILE A 58 10.35 -23.17 -28.17
N GLU A 59 10.94 -22.20 -28.88
CA GLU A 59 11.80 -22.44 -30.06
C GLU A 59 12.99 -23.35 -29.70
N ALA A 60 13.58 -23.14 -28.52
CA ALA A 60 14.67 -23.97 -28.01
C ALA A 60 14.20 -25.35 -27.47
N LYS A 61 12.91 -25.68 -27.60
CA LYS A 61 12.29 -26.92 -27.09
C LYS A 61 12.60 -27.16 -25.62
N LEU A 62 12.64 -26.09 -24.82
CA LEU A 62 12.92 -26.12 -23.38
C LEU A 62 14.25 -26.81 -23.01
N LYS A 63 15.21 -26.92 -23.93
CA LYS A 63 16.49 -27.60 -23.66
C LYS A 63 17.34 -26.88 -22.60
N ASN A 64 17.24 -25.55 -22.54
CA ASN A 64 18.01 -24.75 -21.59
C ASN A 64 17.24 -24.57 -20.29
N LYS A 65 17.50 -25.45 -19.32
CA LYS A 65 16.84 -25.42 -18.00
C LYS A 65 16.97 -24.08 -17.29
N THR A 66 18.15 -23.45 -17.33
CA THR A 66 18.37 -22.16 -16.67
C THR A 66 17.50 -21.06 -17.27
N HIS A 67 17.43 -20.97 -18.61
CA HIS A 67 16.55 -20.00 -19.26
C HIS A 67 15.09 -20.25 -18.87
N ASN A 68 14.63 -21.51 -18.93
CA ASN A 68 13.25 -21.82 -18.59
C ASN A 68 12.90 -21.43 -17.15
N ILE A 69 13.78 -21.74 -16.18
CA ILE A 69 13.58 -21.39 -14.76
C ILE A 69 13.48 -19.88 -14.59
N VAL A 70 14.40 -19.12 -15.17
CA VAL A 70 14.39 -17.65 -15.04
C VAL A 70 13.15 -17.05 -15.71
N THR A 71 12.72 -17.59 -16.84
CA THR A 71 11.47 -17.18 -17.50
C THR A 71 10.25 -17.47 -16.62
N ILE A 72 10.18 -18.65 -15.99
CA ILE A 72 9.09 -18.99 -15.06
C ILE A 72 9.10 -18.04 -13.85
N LEU A 73 10.26 -17.76 -13.26
CA LEU A 73 10.37 -16.81 -12.14
C LEU A 73 9.91 -15.41 -12.53
N MET A 74 10.23 -14.96 -13.75
CA MET A 74 9.74 -13.68 -14.28
C MET A 74 8.21 -13.67 -14.42
N ILE A 75 7.63 -14.73 -14.99
CA ILE A 75 6.17 -14.87 -15.09
C ILE A 75 5.54 -14.80 -13.70
N THR A 76 6.08 -15.53 -12.73
CA THR A 76 5.58 -15.51 -11.35
C THR A 76 5.67 -14.11 -10.74
N ALA A 77 6.81 -13.42 -10.88
CA ALA A 77 6.99 -12.05 -10.39
C ALA A 77 5.97 -11.06 -10.98
N LEU A 78 5.62 -11.23 -12.27
CA LEU A 78 4.63 -10.39 -12.94
C LEU A 78 3.17 -10.74 -12.58
N ILE A 79 2.89 -11.97 -12.14
CA ILE A 79 1.54 -12.41 -11.76
C ILE A 79 1.19 -12.03 -10.31
N ILE A 80 2.18 -12.04 -9.40
CA ILE A 80 1.96 -11.73 -7.97
C ILE A 80 1.14 -10.45 -7.74
N PRO A 81 1.40 -9.31 -8.43
CA PRO A 81 0.66 -8.07 -8.19
C PRO A 81 -0.84 -8.18 -8.46
N PHE A 82 -1.25 -9.05 -9.39
CA PHE A 82 -2.65 -9.26 -9.73
C PHE A 82 -3.36 -10.17 -8.72
N LEU A 83 -2.64 -11.15 -8.16
CA LEU A 83 -3.21 -12.09 -7.17
C LEU A 83 -3.18 -11.52 -5.75
N MET A 84 -2.18 -10.71 -5.46
CA MET A 84 -1.88 -10.16 -4.14
C MET A 84 -1.52 -8.67 -4.27
N PRO A 85 -2.52 -7.81 -4.51
CA PRO A 85 -2.30 -6.36 -4.50
C PRO A 85 -1.80 -5.94 -3.10
N GLY A 86 -0.65 -5.27 -3.05
CA GLY A 86 0.08 -4.94 -1.80
C GLY A 86 1.14 -5.96 -1.39
N GLY A 87 1.46 -6.91 -2.28
CA GLY A 87 2.55 -7.86 -2.11
C GLY A 87 2.22 -9.10 -1.28
N LEU A 88 3.21 -9.98 -1.13
CA LEU A 88 3.09 -11.23 -0.38
C LEU A 88 2.93 -11.00 1.13
N ILE A 89 3.48 -9.89 1.63
CA ILE A 89 3.43 -9.50 3.04
C ILE A 89 2.71 -8.16 3.13
N PRO A 90 1.36 -8.17 3.18
CA PRO A 90 0.59 -6.94 3.30
C PRO A 90 0.71 -6.33 4.71
N LYS A 91 0.51 -5.01 4.82
CA LYS A 91 0.57 -4.26 6.09
C LYS A 91 -0.23 -4.91 7.23
N ARG A 92 -1.42 -5.44 6.93
CA ARG A 92 -2.26 -6.14 7.91
C ARG A 92 -1.54 -7.29 8.63
N VAL A 93 -0.57 -7.95 7.98
CA VAL A 93 0.21 -9.02 8.61
C VAL A 93 1.25 -8.42 9.56
N LEU A 94 2.04 -7.45 9.09
CA LEU A 94 3.08 -6.80 9.90
C LEU A 94 2.52 -6.01 11.07
N TYR A 95 1.37 -5.37 10.88
CA TYR A 95 0.76 -4.48 11.88
C TYR A 95 -0.31 -5.17 12.74
N LYS A 96 -0.34 -6.51 12.75
CA LYS A 96 -1.22 -7.33 13.60
C LYS A 96 -2.73 -7.12 13.35
N GLY A 97 -3.08 -6.93 12.08
CA GLY A 97 -4.44 -6.83 11.56
C GLY A 97 -5.03 -5.44 11.63
N ASP A 98 -6.07 -5.21 10.81
CA ASP A 98 -6.83 -3.95 10.84
C ASP A 98 -7.94 -4.08 11.88
N LEU A 99 -7.82 -3.29 12.95
CA LEU A 99 -8.77 -3.22 14.04
C LEU A 99 -9.92 -2.28 13.73
N LEU A 100 -9.64 -1.14 13.11
CA LEU A 100 -10.68 -0.22 12.67
C LEU A 100 -10.36 0.31 11.28
N ILE A 101 -11.36 0.38 10.41
CA ILE A 101 -11.28 1.05 9.11
C ILE A 101 -12.44 2.03 9.02
N ALA A 102 -12.14 3.30 8.77
CA ALA A 102 -13.11 4.35 8.53
C ALA A 102 -12.88 5.00 7.16
N TYR A 103 -13.96 5.50 6.58
CA TYR A 103 -13.99 6.08 5.24
C TYR A 103 -14.68 7.45 5.25
N LEU A 104 -14.10 8.40 4.53
CA LEU A 104 -14.70 9.68 4.20
C LEU A 104 -14.92 9.72 2.69
N ASP A 105 -16.17 9.94 2.28
CA ASP A 105 -16.46 10.32 0.90
C ASP A 105 -16.17 11.81 0.77
N GLY A 106 -15.06 12.15 0.13
CA GLY A 106 -14.67 13.56 -0.02
C GLY A 106 -15.10 14.14 -1.37
N VAL A 107 -14.76 15.41 -1.57
CA VAL A 107 -15.17 16.17 -2.76
C VAL A 107 -14.11 16.03 -3.86
N ALA A 108 -14.56 16.06 -5.13
CA ALA A 108 -13.70 15.99 -6.31
C ALA A 108 -12.84 14.70 -6.40
N GLY A 109 -13.35 13.59 -5.86
CA GLY A 109 -12.68 12.27 -5.92
C GLY A 109 -11.56 12.07 -4.89
N ASN A 110 -11.37 13.02 -3.97
CA ASN A 110 -10.45 12.86 -2.85
C ASN A 110 -11.15 12.12 -1.71
N ASN A 111 -10.98 10.80 -1.65
CA ASN A 111 -11.52 9.99 -0.56
C ASN A 111 -10.56 9.94 0.63
N GLY A 112 -11.12 9.82 1.83
CA GLY A 112 -10.36 9.66 3.07
C GLY A 112 -10.43 8.24 3.60
N TRP A 113 -9.32 7.71 4.09
CA TRP A 113 -9.25 6.41 4.75
C TRP A 113 -8.48 6.52 6.06
N LEU A 114 -9.05 6.03 7.15
CA LEU A 114 -8.35 5.84 8.43
C LEU A 114 -8.30 4.35 8.72
N THR A 115 -7.10 3.82 8.94
CA THR A 115 -6.90 2.44 9.41
C THR A 115 -6.14 2.43 10.72
N LEU A 116 -6.70 1.76 11.73
CA LEU A 116 -6.04 1.48 13.00
C LEU A 116 -5.61 0.02 13.04
N TYR A 117 -4.35 -0.21 13.36
CA TYR A 117 -3.75 -1.53 13.35
C TYR A 117 -3.53 -2.08 14.77
N GLY A 118 -3.41 -3.41 14.90
CA GLY A 118 -3.28 -4.12 16.18
C GLY A 118 -1.94 -3.95 16.92
N ASN A 119 -0.96 -3.29 16.31
CA ASN A 119 0.32 -2.89 16.92
C ASN A 119 0.33 -1.41 17.38
N ASN A 120 -0.85 -0.82 17.56
CA ASN A 120 -1.06 0.57 17.96
C ASN A 120 -0.52 1.60 16.95
N THR A 121 -0.40 1.26 15.66
CA THR A 121 -0.13 2.24 14.59
C THR A 121 -1.40 2.63 13.85
N TYR A 122 -1.47 3.84 13.34
CA TYR A 122 -2.52 4.27 12.43
C TYR A 122 -1.95 4.72 11.09
N GLU A 123 -2.81 4.71 10.09
CA GLU A 123 -2.56 5.28 8.78
C GLU A 123 -3.82 6.02 8.35
N TYR A 124 -3.66 7.31 8.07
CA TYR A 124 -4.71 8.16 7.53
C TYR A 124 -4.29 8.63 6.15
N SER A 125 -5.17 8.55 5.17
CA SER A 125 -4.96 9.13 3.84
C SER A 125 -6.14 9.97 3.44
N TYR A 126 -5.90 11.06 2.73
CA TYR A 126 -6.93 11.88 2.11
C TYR A 126 -6.41 12.45 0.79
N GLY A 127 -7.01 12.03 -0.32
CA GLY A 127 -6.50 12.36 -1.65
C GLY A 127 -5.08 11.83 -1.86
N ARG A 128 -4.09 12.73 -1.96
CA ARG A 128 -2.66 12.39 -2.13
C ARG A 128 -1.87 12.40 -0.83
N GLU A 129 -2.45 12.93 0.23
CA GLU A 129 -1.77 13.08 1.52
C GLU A 129 -1.92 11.81 2.34
N GLN A 130 -0.86 11.47 3.07
CA GLN A 130 -0.84 10.34 3.97
C GLN A 130 -0.10 10.66 5.26
N LEU A 131 -0.75 10.34 6.37
CA LEU A 131 -0.21 10.42 7.72
C LEU A 131 -0.12 9.02 8.33
N LYS A 132 0.90 8.82 9.15
CA LYS A 132 1.09 7.60 9.92
C LYS A 132 1.71 7.92 11.27
N GLY A 133 1.31 7.17 12.29
CA GLY A 133 1.79 7.37 13.65
C GLY A 133 1.33 6.26 14.59
N LYS A 134 1.41 6.50 15.88
CA LYS A 134 0.81 5.73 16.95
C LYS A 134 -0.52 6.29 17.39
N TYR A 135 -1.35 5.40 17.93
CA TYR A 135 -2.58 5.79 18.58
C TYR A 135 -2.75 5.10 19.93
N LYS A 136 -3.57 5.69 20.79
CA LYS A 136 -4.03 5.13 22.06
C LYS A 136 -5.53 5.30 22.17
N ILE A 137 -6.21 4.34 22.80
CA ILE A 137 -7.64 4.41 23.01
C ILE A 137 -7.91 4.55 24.50
N LYS A 138 -8.79 5.47 24.86
CA LYS A 138 -9.33 5.62 26.21
C LYS A 138 -10.83 5.83 26.09
N ASN A 139 -11.60 4.84 26.56
CA ASN A 139 -13.05 4.77 26.35
C ASN A 139 -13.38 4.87 24.85
N ASP A 140 -14.25 5.81 24.47
CA ASP A 140 -14.68 6.01 23.08
C ASP A 140 -13.79 6.99 22.31
N THR A 141 -12.72 7.49 22.94
CA THR A 141 -11.79 8.45 22.34
C THR A 141 -10.49 7.77 21.91
N ILE A 142 -10.10 8.05 20.67
CA ILE A 142 -8.89 7.60 20.00
C ILE A 142 -7.97 8.80 19.93
N TYR A 143 -6.80 8.73 20.56
CA TYR A 143 -5.78 9.76 20.56
C TYR A 143 -4.67 9.39 19.60
N PHE A 144 -4.22 10.34 18.79
CA PHE A 144 -3.18 10.20 17.79
C PHE A 144 -1.94 10.98 18.23
N ASP A 145 -0.75 10.44 17.96
CA ASP A 145 0.51 11.18 18.12
C ASP A 145 0.77 12.03 16.86
N SER A 146 -0.13 12.96 16.53
CA SER A 146 0.06 13.79 15.34
C SER A 146 1.42 14.48 15.43
N PRO A 147 2.32 14.29 14.44
CA PRO A 147 3.56 15.04 14.41
C PRO A 147 3.23 16.51 14.11
N GLU A 148 3.35 17.36 15.12
CA GLU A 148 3.28 18.82 14.97
C GLU A 148 4.10 19.26 13.74
N GLY A 149 3.47 19.98 12.80
CA GLY A 149 4.20 20.71 11.75
C GLY A 149 4.22 20.10 10.34
N LYS A 150 3.19 19.33 9.94
CA LYS A 150 2.88 19.12 8.50
C LYS A 150 1.53 19.75 8.14
N ASP A 151 1.44 21.07 8.34
CA ASP A 151 0.60 22.15 7.77
C ASP A 151 -0.81 21.92 7.18
N ILE A 152 -1.36 20.70 7.12
CA ILE A 152 -2.64 20.47 6.45
C ILE A 152 -3.58 19.63 7.32
N TYR A 153 -3.19 18.47 7.87
CA TYR A 153 -4.15 17.58 8.60
C TYR A 153 -3.71 17.27 10.04
N ASP A 154 -3.81 18.22 10.97
CA ASP A 154 -3.63 17.92 12.39
C ASP A 154 -4.96 17.45 13.01
N PHE A 155 -4.96 16.25 13.58
CA PHE A 155 -6.04 15.78 14.44
C PHE A 155 -5.48 15.01 15.64
N ASP A 156 -5.63 15.60 16.82
CA ASP A 156 -5.11 15.01 18.06
C ASP A 156 -5.95 13.82 18.53
N TYR A 157 -7.25 13.85 18.23
CA TYR A 157 -8.18 12.80 18.64
C TYR A 157 -9.40 12.68 17.73
N GLY A 158 -10.00 11.50 17.79
CA GLY A 158 -11.32 11.20 17.24
C GLY A 158 -12.17 10.44 18.25
N THR A 159 -13.47 10.71 18.26
CA THR A 159 -14.42 10.06 19.17
C THR A 159 -15.39 9.21 18.36
N LEU A 160 -15.56 7.96 18.77
CA LEU A 160 -16.57 7.06 18.20
C LEU A 160 -17.96 7.54 18.63
N TRP A 161 -18.91 7.51 17.71
CA TRP A 161 -20.32 7.68 18.06
C TRP A 161 -20.79 6.53 18.94
N ASN A 162 -21.88 6.74 19.69
CA ASN A 162 -22.43 5.72 20.59
C ASN A 162 -22.77 4.41 19.87
N ASP A 163 -23.26 4.50 18.63
CA ASP A 163 -23.57 3.36 17.76
C ASP A 163 -22.34 2.80 17.02
N LYS A 164 -21.16 3.42 17.21
CA LYS A 164 -19.88 3.08 16.61
C LYS A 164 -19.88 3.10 15.08
N SER A 165 -20.87 3.75 14.47
CA SER A 165 -21.00 3.82 13.01
C SER A 165 -20.11 4.89 12.40
N HIS A 166 -19.67 5.87 13.18
CA HIS A 166 -18.82 6.96 12.74
C HIS A 166 -17.75 7.33 13.77
N ILE A 167 -16.70 7.99 13.30
CA ILE A 167 -15.69 8.70 14.09
C ILE A 167 -15.79 10.17 13.78
N SER A 168 -15.93 11.02 14.80
CA SER A 168 -15.83 12.48 14.67
C SER A 168 -14.48 12.96 15.17
N PHE A 169 -13.81 13.81 14.39
CA PHE A 169 -12.52 14.39 14.76
C PHE A 169 -12.69 15.76 15.43
N GLY A 170 -11.71 16.16 16.23
CA GLY A 170 -11.69 17.44 16.96
C GLY A 170 -11.75 18.68 16.05
N LYS A 171 -12.12 19.82 16.65
CA LYS A 171 -12.55 21.08 15.99
C LYS A 171 -11.52 21.72 15.04
N ASP A 172 -10.25 21.38 15.17
CA ASP A 172 -9.16 21.93 14.34
C ASP A 172 -8.74 21.01 13.18
N SER A 173 -9.38 19.84 13.04
CA SER A 173 -9.14 18.91 11.94
C SER A 173 -9.96 19.26 10.71
N ILE A 174 -9.39 19.02 9.51
CA ILE A 174 -9.95 19.45 8.23
C ILE A 174 -11.45 19.14 8.10
N ALA A 175 -12.22 20.22 8.14
CA ALA A 175 -13.60 20.34 7.72
C ALA A 175 -14.60 19.37 8.39
N TYR A 176 -14.92 19.54 9.68
CA TYR A 176 -16.15 19.02 10.32
C TYR A 176 -16.54 17.57 9.92
N SER A 177 -15.55 16.70 9.68
CA SER A 177 -15.76 15.46 8.95
C SER A 177 -15.89 14.32 9.92
N TYR A 178 -17.04 13.65 9.88
CA TYR A 178 -17.16 12.31 10.45
C TYR A 178 -16.74 11.29 9.39
N MET A 179 -16.02 10.26 9.79
CA MET A 179 -15.69 9.13 8.92
C MET A 179 -16.63 7.97 9.24
N LYS A 180 -17.25 7.39 8.22
CA LYS A 180 -18.06 6.18 8.36
C LYS A 180 -17.16 4.99 8.67
N VAL A 181 -17.43 4.31 9.77
CA VAL A 181 -16.73 3.10 10.16
C VAL A 181 -17.22 1.94 9.29
N ILE A 182 -16.31 1.38 8.48
CA ILE A 182 -16.57 0.22 7.62
C ILE A 182 -16.26 -1.08 8.38
N LYS A 183 -15.28 -1.04 9.29
CA LYS A 183 -14.85 -2.19 10.08
C LYS A 183 -14.49 -1.73 11.48
N ASN A 184 -14.99 -2.44 12.50
CA ASN A 184 -14.64 -2.18 13.90
C ASN A 184 -14.44 -3.50 14.66
N LYS A 185 -13.25 -3.68 15.21
CA LYS A 185 -12.84 -4.78 16.10
C LYS A 185 -12.21 -4.25 17.40
N LEU A 186 -12.33 -2.95 17.66
CA LEU A 186 -11.76 -2.33 18.86
C LEU A 186 -12.45 -2.80 20.14
N ILE A 187 -13.71 -3.21 20.03
CA ILE A 187 -14.54 -3.61 21.16
C ILE A 187 -15.16 -4.96 20.80
N LYS A 188 -14.77 -6.00 21.54
CA LYS A 188 -15.53 -7.26 21.64
C LYS A 188 -16.62 -7.10 22.68
#